data_AF-A0A352NBF4-F1
#
_entry.id   AF-A0A352NBF4-F1
#
_cell.length_a   1.000
_cell.length_b   1.000
_cell.length_c   1.000
_cell.angle_alpha   90.00
_cell.angle_beta   90.00
_cell.angle_gamma   90.00
#
_symmetry.space_group_name_H-M   'P 1'
#
loop_
_entity.id
_entity.type
_entity.pdbx_description
1 polymer ?
#
loop_
_entity_poly.entity_id
_entity_poly.type
_entity_poly.pdbx_seq_one_letter_code
_entity_poly.pdbx_strand_id
1 'polypeptide(L)'
;GVIYNDSITVLQFILVLIIWTLLVLILKFSKEHNRYIKLLVDGRPLTLIKDGNIRVEECLKNGISANDLMFKLRSNGIYKIDNVKRAILEQNGQLTLIEFGEENVKYPLIVDGQVNLDVLEVIDKNAEWVESQILEQGYNKIGEIYLGEYISGELKLYGYND
;
A
#
# COMPACT_ATOMS: atom_id res chain seq x y z
N GLY A 1 12.52 -49.57 4.81
CA GLY A 1 11.07 -49.62 4.65
C GLY A 1 10.51 -48.35 5.21
N VAL A 2 10.15 -47.41 4.32
CA VAL A 2 9.75 -46.04 4.68
C VAL A 2 8.34 -45.84 4.16
N ILE A 3 7.35 -46.60 4.65
CA ILE A 3 5.96 -46.28 4.28
C ILE A 3 5.01 -46.70 5.41
N TYR A 4 4.18 -45.75 5.81
CA TYR A 4 3.05 -45.81 6.74
C TYR A 4 3.39 -45.88 8.23
N ASN A 5 3.57 -44.69 8.80
CA ASN A 5 3.25 -44.49 10.20
C ASN A 5 1.72 -44.52 10.35
N ASP A 6 1.16 -45.67 10.80
CA ASP A 6 -0.28 -45.86 11.05
C ASP A 6 -0.83 -45.01 12.22
N SER A 7 0.00 -44.20 12.88
CA SER A 7 -0.46 -43.31 13.95
C SER A 7 -1.31 -42.14 13.43
N ILE A 8 -1.22 -41.82 12.12
CA ILE A 8 -1.95 -40.70 11.51
C ILE A 8 -2.92 -41.20 10.46
N THR A 9 -4.20 -41.24 10.81
CA THR A 9 -5.27 -41.61 9.89
C THR A 9 -5.46 -40.54 8.80
N VAL A 10 -5.99 -40.92 7.63
CA VAL A 10 -6.34 -39.98 6.55
C VAL A 10 -7.22 -38.84 7.06
N LEU A 11 -8.09 -39.12 8.02
CA LEU A 11 -8.89 -38.10 8.72
C LEU A 11 -8.03 -37.07 9.47
N GLN A 12 -7.00 -37.50 10.19
CA GLN A 12 -6.09 -36.58 10.86
C GLN A 12 -5.34 -35.71 9.86
N PHE A 13 -4.93 -36.25 8.71
CA PHE A 13 -4.29 -35.47 7.65
C PHE A 13 -5.23 -34.40 7.07
N ILE A 14 -6.50 -34.76 6.79
CA ILE A 14 -7.52 -33.80 6.34
C ILE A 14 -7.78 -32.72 7.40
N LEU A 15 -7.84 -33.11 8.68
CA LEU A 15 -8.06 -32.18 9.79
C LEU A 15 -6.89 -31.17 9.89
N VAL A 16 -5.65 -31.64 9.75
CA VAL A 16 -4.46 -30.78 9.69
C VAL A 16 -4.55 -29.81 8.50
N LEU A 17 -4.94 -30.28 7.30
CA LEU A 17 -5.12 -29.40 6.14
C LEU A 17 -6.21 -28.35 6.36
N ILE A 18 -7.33 -28.71 7.01
CA ILE A 18 -8.41 -27.77 7.34
C ILE A 18 -7.91 -26.72 8.33
N ILE A 19 -7.19 -27.12 9.38
CA ILE A 19 -6.60 -26.19 10.35
C ILE A 19 -5.63 -25.23 9.65
N TRP A 20 -4.73 -25.74 8.82
CA TRP A 20 -3.80 -24.92 8.05
C TRP A 20 -4.52 -23.95 7.11
N THR A 21 -5.55 -24.41 6.42
CA THR A 21 -6.35 -23.58 5.51
C THR A 21 -7.08 -22.47 6.28
N LEU A 22 -7.72 -22.81 7.40
CA LEU A 22 -8.38 -21.83 8.27
C LEU A 22 -7.37 -20.82 8.83
N LEU A 23 -6.19 -21.26 9.25
CA LEU A 23 -5.14 -20.38 9.74
C LEU A 23 -4.70 -19.38 8.66
N VAL A 24 -4.47 -19.83 7.43
CA VAL A 24 -4.12 -18.94 6.30
C VAL A 24 -5.26 -17.96 5.99
N LEU A 25 -6.52 -18.41 6.00
CA LEU A 25 -7.68 -17.54 5.78
C LEU A 25 -7.83 -16.49 6.88
N ILE A 26 -7.67 -16.88 8.15
CA ILE A 26 -7.72 -15.96 9.30
C ILE A 26 -6.61 -14.92 9.19
N LEU A 27 -5.39 -15.33 8.84
CA LEU A 27 -4.27 -14.41 8.65
C LEU A 27 -4.52 -13.43 7.49
N LYS A 28 -5.03 -13.93 6.36
CA LYS A 28 -5.41 -13.07 5.21
C LYS A 28 -6.49 -12.06 5.60
N PHE A 29 -7.58 -12.52 6.21
CA PHE A 29 -8.68 -11.65 6.63
C PHE A 29 -8.23 -10.61 7.66
N SER A 30 -7.40 -11.03 8.62
CA SER A 30 -6.85 -10.14 9.65
C SER A 30 -5.92 -9.08 9.07
N LYS A 31 -5.11 -9.45 8.06
CA LYS A 31 -4.25 -8.51 7.32
C LYS A 31 -5.07 -7.49 6.53
N GLU A 32 -6.13 -7.93 5.86
CA GLU A 32 -6.99 -7.06 5.05
C GLU A 32 -7.76 -6.08 5.93
N HIS A 33 -8.30 -6.55 7.07
CA HIS A 33 -9.20 -5.74 7.89
C HIS A 33 -8.49 -4.86 8.93
N ASN A 34 -7.25 -5.21 9.33
CA ASN A 34 -6.52 -4.47 10.36
C ASN A 34 -5.25 -3.82 9.82
N ARG A 35 -5.32 -2.49 9.64
CA ARG A 35 -4.20 -1.67 9.18
C ARG A 35 -2.95 -1.84 10.04
N TYR A 36 -3.05 -2.07 11.35
CA TYR A 36 -1.88 -2.28 12.22
C TYR A 36 -1.19 -3.62 11.96
N ILE A 37 -1.96 -4.68 11.68
CA ILE A 37 -1.42 -5.99 11.31
C ILE A 37 -0.76 -5.90 9.94
N LYS A 38 -1.42 -5.24 8.97
CA LYS A 38 -0.84 -4.96 7.65
C LYS A 38 0.51 -4.22 7.78
N LEU A 39 0.58 -3.22 8.65
CA LEU A 39 1.80 -2.44 8.88
C LEU A 39 2.91 -3.21 9.62
N LEU A 40 2.57 -4.11 10.53
CA LEU A 40 3.56 -4.96 11.23
C LEU A 40 4.09 -6.07 10.32
N VAL A 41 3.21 -6.66 9.51
CA VAL A 41 3.55 -7.79 8.64
C VAL A 41 4.27 -7.32 7.37
N ASP A 42 3.79 -6.25 6.74
CA ASP A 42 4.37 -5.78 5.47
C ASP A 42 5.37 -4.62 5.66
N GLY A 43 5.36 -3.90 6.80
CA GLY A 43 6.25 -2.77 7.08
C GLY A 43 5.57 -1.41 6.91
N ARG A 44 6.34 -0.32 6.78
CA ARG A 44 5.81 1.02 6.45
C ARG A 44 6.44 1.49 5.13
N PRO A 45 5.68 2.10 4.21
CA PRO A 45 6.28 2.77 3.07
C PRO A 45 7.23 3.87 3.57
N LEU A 46 8.30 4.09 2.83
CA LEU A 46 9.39 4.97 3.24
C LEU A 46 9.60 6.10 2.24
N THR A 47 9.31 7.32 2.65
CA THR A 47 9.57 8.51 1.82
C THR A 47 11.06 8.81 1.77
N LEU A 48 11.69 8.61 0.62
CA LEU A 48 13.12 8.82 0.37
C LEU A 48 13.45 10.20 -0.19
N ILE A 49 12.54 10.78 -0.97
CA ILE A 49 12.68 12.13 -1.54
C ILE A 49 11.39 12.89 -1.27
N LYS A 50 11.50 14.14 -0.81
CA LYS A 50 10.39 15.07 -0.62
C LYS A 50 10.78 16.45 -1.16
N ASP A 51 10.00 16.94 -2.11
CA ASP A 51 10.17 18.24 -2.79
C ASP A 51 11.59 18.44 -3.33
N GLY A 52 12.11 17.45 -4.07
CA GLY A 52 13.47 17.45 -4.62
C GLY A 52 14.59 17.18 -3.61
N ASN A 53 14.30 17.11 -2.31
CA ASN A 53 15.30 16.90 -1.26
C ASN A 53 15.35 15.43 -0.83
N ILE A 54 16.55 14.85 -0.83
CA ILE A 54 16.77 13.48 -0.35
C ILE A 54 16.73 13.47 1.17
N ARG A 55 15.91 12.57 1.72
CA ARG A 55 15.82 12.26 3.14
C ARG A 55 16.92 11.27 3.54
N VAL A 56 18.14 11.79 3.67
CA VAL A 56 19.35 10.98 3.88
C VAL A 56 19.29 10.15 5.16
N GLU A 57 18.79 10.72 6.26
CA GLU A 57 18.66 10.02 7.54
C GLU A 57 17.75 8.79 7.42
N GLU A 58 16.61 8.94 6.73
CA GLU A 58 15.66 7.86 6.46
C GLU A 58 16.26 6.79 5.55
N CYS A 59 17.03 7.19 4.53
CA CYS A 59 17.72 6.24 3.66
C CYS A 59 18.71 5.40 4.46
N LEU A 60 19.58 6.04 5.25
CA LEU A 60 20.61 5.35 6.03
C LEU A 60 20.01 4.46 7.12
N LYS A 61 18.98 4.94 7.82
CA LYS A 61 18.27 4.17 8.86
C LYS A 61 17.64 2.88 8.32
N ASN A 62 17.27 2.86 7.04
CA ASN A 62 16.68 1.70 6.37
C ASN A 62 17.67 0.98 5.44
N GLY A 63 18.98 1.27 5.55
CA GLY A 63 20.02 0.57 4.80
C GLY A 63 20.05 0.85 3.30
N ILE A 64 19.46 1.96 2.85
CA ILE A 64 19.41 2.36 1.44
C ILE A 64 20.62 3.22 1.12
N SER A 65 21.51 2.72 0.27
CA SER A 65 22.65 3.50 -0.19
C SER A 65 22.24 4.51 -1.28
N ALA A 66 23.05 5.55 -1.47
CA ALA A 66 22.84 6.50 -2.58
C ALA A 66 22.85 5.80 -3.95
N ASN A 67 23.63 4.72 -4.09
CA ASN A 67 23.66 3.90 -5.30
C ASN A 67 22.33 3.17 -5.52
N ASP A 68 21.74 2.60 -4.47
CA ASP A 68 20.45 1.90 -4.56
C ASP A 68 19.32 2.87 -4.93
N LEU A 69 19.28 4.04 -4.28
CA LEU A 69 18.31 5.08 -4.58
C LEU A 69 18.44 5.52 -6.04
N MET A 70 19.65 5.85 -6.49
CA MET A 70 19.90 6.29 -7.86
C MET A 70 19.60 5.17 -8.88
N PHE A 71 19.91 3.91 -8.55
CA PHE A 71 19.57 2.77 -9.40
C PHE A 71 18.05 2.61 -9.56
N LYS A 72 17.29 2.70 -8.46
CA LYS A 72 15.83 2.62 -8.49
C LYS A 72 15.20 3.79 -9.26
N LEU A 73 15.74 5.00 -9.10
CA LEU A 73 15.30 6.17 -9.87
C LEU A 73 15.52 5.98 -11.37
N ARG A 74 16.73 5.57 -11.77
CA ARG A 74 17.05 5.31 -13.19
C ARG A 74 16.24 4.18 -13.79
N SER A 75 15.96 3.13 -13.01
CA SER A 75 15.11 2.01 -13.44
C SER A 75 13.68 2.45 -13.75
N ASN A 76 13.24 3.57 -13.19
CA ASN A 76 11.95 4.20 -13.47
C ASN A 76 12.06 5.40 -14.42
N GLY A 77 13.18 5.55 -15.14
CA GLY A 77 13.36 6.62 -16.14
C GLY A 77 13.80 7.98 -15.57
N ILE A 78 14.04 8.08 -14.26
CA ILE A 78 14.47 9.32 -13.62
C ILE A 78 16.01 9.41 -13.56
N TYR A 79 16.57 10.45 -14.18
CA TYR A 79 18.01 10.69 -14.21
C TYR A 79 18.45 11.89 -13.37
N LYS A 80 17.50 12.75 -12.97
CA LYS A 80 17.74 13.94 -12.15
C LYS A 80 16.78 13.94 -10.96
N ILE A 81 17.33 14.06 -9.77
CA ILE A 81 16.56 14.10 -8.52
C ILE A 81 15.72 15.38 -8.43
N ASP A 82 16.17 16.48 -9.03
CA ASP A 82 15.46 17.76 -9.04
C ASP A 82 14.08 17.69 -9.71
N ASN A 83 13.86 16.70 -10.59
CA ASN A 83 12.57 16.46 -11.23
C ASN A 83 11.60 15.70 -10.33
N VAL A 84 12.08 15.13 -9.21
CA VAL A 84 11.29 14.27 -8.32
C VAL A 84 10.69 15.09 -7.19
N LYS A 85 9.39 15.31 -7.25
CA LYS A 85 8.61 15.87 -6.14
C LYS A 85 8.55 14.88 -4.98
N ARG A 86 8.38 13.58 -5.24
CA ARG A 86 8.41 12.56 -4.20
C ARG A 86 8.88 11.22 -4.71
N ALA A 87 9.62 10.51 -3.86
CA ALA A 87 9.94 9.10 -4.07
C ALA A 87 9.59 8.33 -2.80
N ILE A 88 8.69 7.35 -2.92
CA ILE A 88 8.23 6.51 -1.82
C ILE A 88 8.66 5.08 -2.13
N LEU A 89 9.44 4.48 -1.24
CA LEU A 89 9.79 3.08 -1.31
C LEU A 89 8.67 2.26 -0.65
N GLU A 90 7.97 1.48 -1.48
CA GLU A 90 6.95 0.55 -1.06
C GLU A 90 7.56 -0.68 -0.36
N GLN A 91 6.75 -1.35 0.44
CA GLN A 91 7.13 -2.54 1.20
C GLN A 91 7.63 -3.71 0.33
N ASN A 92 7.10 -3.81 -0.89
CA ASN A 92 7.54 -4.79 -1.89
C ASN A 92 8.87 -4.42 -2.57
N GLY A 93 9.51 -3.32 -2.15
CA GLY A 93 10.77 -2.82 -2.68
C GLY A 93 10.64 -1.97 -3.95
N GLN A 94 9.43 -1.75 -4.46
CA GLN A 94 9.17 -0.87 -5.59
C GLN A 94 9.26 0.60 -5.18
N LEU A 95 9.59 1.46 -6.13
CA LEU A 95 9.69 2.90 -5.91
C LEU A 95 8.52 3.58 -6.62
N THR A 96 7.60 4.16 -5.86
CA THR A 96 6.55 5.04 -6.36
C THR A 96 7.15 6.43 -6.53
N LEU A 97 7.05 6.99 -7.73
CA LEU A 97 7.65 8.27 -8.10
C LEU A 97 6.59 9.28 -8.49
N ILE A 98 6.85 10.53 -8.11
CA ILE A 98 6.01 11.67 -8.42
C ILE A 98 6.94 12.75 -8.95
N GLU A 99 6.75 13.16 -10.20
CA GLU A 99 7.56 14.21 -10.83
C GLU A 99 6.91 15.60 -10.70
N PHE A 100 7.74 16.65 -10.75
CA PHE A 100 7.23 18.02 -10.86
C PHE A 100 6.61 18.23 -12.25
N GLY A 101 5.32 18.61 -12.29
CA GLY A 101 4.59 18.86 -13.54
C GLY A 101 3.71 17.71 -14.03
N GLU A 102 3.70 16.57 -13.34
CA GLU A 102 2.62 15.58 -13.52
C GLU A 102 1.33 16.09 -12.86
N GLU A 103 0.47 16.74 -13.63
CA GLU A 103 -0.88 17.13 -13.17
C GLU A 103 -1.86 15.94 -13.11
N ASN A 104 -1.48 14.79 -13.67
CA ASN A 104 -2.34 13.61 -13.85
C ASN A 104 -1.84 12.36 -13.10
N VAL A 105 -1.28 12.53 -11.91
CA VAL A 105 -0.95 11.36 -11.10
C VAL A 105 -2.25 10.79 -10.55
N LYS A 106 -2.59 9.57 -10.98
CA LYS A 106 -3.71 8.81 -10.45
C LYS A 106 -3.27 8.20 -9.13
N TYR A 107 -3.76 8.73 -8.03
CA TYR A 107 -3.48 8.14 -6.73
C TYR A 107 -4.65 7.28 -6.27
N PRO A 108 -4.45 5.98 -6.00
CA PRO A 108 -5.43 5.21 -5.26
C PRO A 108 -5.45 5.73 -3.82
N LEU A 109 -6.36 6.66 -3.55
CA LEU A 109 -6.53 7.28 -2.23
C LEU A 109 -7.32 6.36 -1.31
N ILE A 110 -8.33 5.65 -1.85
CA ILE A 110 -9.11 4.68 -1.11
C ILE A 110 -8.97 3.33 -1.80
N VAL A 111 -8.61 2.30 -1.05
CA VAL A 111 -8.54 0.91 -1.53
C VAL A 111 -9.18 0.03 -0.47
N ASP A 112 -10.17 -0.77 -0.88
CA ASP A 112 -10.91 -1.70 -0.01
C ASP A 112 -11.42 -1.04 1.28
N GLY A 113 -12.04 0.13 1.13
CA GLY A 113 -12.60 0.91 2.21
C GLY A 113 -11.58 1.53 3.18
N GLN A 114 -10.30 1.60 2.80
CA GLN A 114 -9.24 2.18 3.63
C GLN A 114 -8.55 3.35 2.92
N VAL A 115 -8.37 4.46 3.65
CA VAL A 115 -7.60 5.61 3.15
C VAL A 115 -6.10 5.31 3.19
N ASN A 116 -5.43 5.57 2.07
CA ASN A 116 -3.98 5.69 2.00
C ASN A 116 -3.56 7.08 2.53
N LEU A 117 -3.08 7.10 3.78
CA LEU A 117 -2.69 8.35 4.45
C LEU A 117 -1.46 9.00 3.81
N ASP A 118 -0.56 8.21 3.23
CA ASP A 118 0.65 8.74 2.59
C ASP A 118 0.26 9.53 1.33
N VAL A 119 -0.67 8.99 0.54
CA VAL A 119 -1.29 9.72 -0.58
C VAL A 119 -2.01 10.97 -0.09
N LEU A 120 -2.75 10.88 1.01
CA LEU A 120 -3.47 12.03 1.57
C LEU A 120 -2.50 13.19 1.94
N GLU A 121 -1.33 12.88 2.51
CA GLU A 121 -0.24 13.84 2.74
C GLU A 121 0.41 14.33 1.43
N VAL A 122 0.42 13.51 0.37
CA VAL A 122 0.92 13.90 -0.96
C VAL A 122 0.07 14.97 -1.60
N ILE A 123 -1.26 14.80 -1.53
CA ILE A 123 -2.22 15.69 -2.17
C ILE A 123 -2.59 16.89 -1.27
N ASP A 124 -1.95 17.03 -0.10
CA ASP A 124 -2.15 18.09 0.88
C ASP A 124 -3.62 18.20 1.32
N LYS A 125 -4.24 17.04 1.61
CA LYS A 125 -5.60 16.92 2.12
C LYS A 125 -5.62 16.28 3.51
N ASN A 126 -6.78 16.31 4.15
CA ASN A 126 -7.01 15.73 5.48
C ASN A 126 -8.17 14.73 5.45
N ALA A 127 -8.40 14.05 6.57
CA ALA A 127 -9.44 13.03 6.66
C ALA A 127 -10.84 13.62 6.48
N GLU A 128 -11.05 14.85 6.96
CA GLU A 128 -12.30 15.58 6.84
C GLU A 128 -12.66 15.87 5.37
N TRP A 129 -11.66 16.17 4.53
CA TRP A 129 -11.86 16.32 3.09
C TRP A 129 -12.27 15.01 2.42
N VAL A 130 -11.74 13.86 2.86
CA VAL A 130 -12.15 12.56 2.32
C VAL A 130 -13.62 12.29 2.68
N GLU A 131 -13.99 12.49 3.94
CA GLU A 131 -15.37 12.27 4.41
C GLU A 131 -16.38 13.14 3.65
N SER A 132 -16.04 14.39 3.34
CA SER A 132 -16.92 15.27 2.57
C SER A 132 -17.11 14.79 1.13
N GLN A 133 -16.05 14.31 0.47
CA GLN A 133 -16.14 13.76 -0.89
C GLN A 133 -16.96 12.47 -0.96
N ILE A 134 -16.87 11.63 0.07
CA ILE A 134 -17.66 10.39 0.18
C ILE A 134 -19.15 10.72 0.23
N LEU A 135 -19.54 11.68 1.07
CA LEU A 135 -20.93 12.12 1.22
C LEU A 135 -21.45 12.83 -0.05
N GLU A 136 -20.62 13.66 -0.68
CA GLU A 136 -20.98 14.39 -1.91
C GLU A 136 -21.32 13.44 -3.07
N GLN A 137 -20.65 12.29 -3.14
CA GLN A 137 -20.88 11.26 -4.16
C GLN A 137 -21.93 10.21 -3.79
N GLY A 138 -22.60 10.39 -2.64
CA GLY A 138 -23.77 9.57 -2.24
C GLY A 138 -23.45 8.32 -1.41
N TYR A 139 -22.22 8.14 -0.96
CA TYR A 139 -21.85 7.07 -0.03
C TYR A 139 -21.95 7.55 1.43
N ASN A 140 -22.26 6.65 2.37
CA ASN A 140 -22.43 7.03 3.78
C ASN A 140 -21.16 6.80 4.61
N LYS A 141 -20.32 5.86 4.18
CA LYS A 141 -19.13 5.44 4.91
C LYS A 141 -18.05 4.99 3.95
N ILE A 142 -16.80 5.15 4.37
CA ILE A 142 -15.65 4.71 3.57
C ILE A 142 -15.66 3.22 3.24
N GLY A 143 -16.19 2.38 4.13
CA GLY A 143 -16.28 0.93 3.91
C GLY A 143 -17.19 0.50 2.76
N GLU A 144 -17.96 1.41 2.15
CA GLU A 144 -18.76 1.14 0.95
C GLU A 144 -17.96 1.29 -0.35
N ILE A 145 -16.76 1.87 -0.27
CA ILE A 145 -15.93 2.22 -1.42
C ILE A 145 -14.91 1.13 -1.66
N TYR A 146 -14.94 0.56 -2.86
CA TYR A 146 -13.93 -0.38 -3.33
C TYR A 146 -12.66 0.34 -3.76
N LEU A 147 -12.79 1.38 -4.59
CA LEU A 147 -11.66 2.16 -5.11
C LEU A 147 -11.99 3.66 -5.12
N GLY A 148 -11.06 4.49 -4.67
CA GLY A 148 -11.12 5.94 -4.79
C GLY A 148 -9.86 6.46 -5.47
N GLU A 149 -9.98 6.98 -6.69
CA GLU A 149 -8.87 7.54 -7.45
C GLU A 149 -8.87 9.06 -7.38
N TYR A 150 -7.77 9.65 -6.91
CA TYR A 150 -7.56 11.10 -7.03
C TYR A 150 -6.89 11.41 -8.36
N ILE A 151 -7.57 12.17 -9.22
CA ILE A 151 -7.12 12.50 -10.57
C ILE A 151 -7.34 14.00 -10.79
N SER A 152 -6.26 14.74 -11.03
CA SER A 152 -6.31 16.15 -11.47
C SER A 152 -7.16 17.07 -10.59
N GLY A 153 -7.19 16.84 -9.27
CA GLY A 153 -7.96 17.66 -8.34
C GLY A 153 -9.27 17.04 -7.86
N GLU A 154 -9.78 16.04 -8.56
CA GLU A 154 -11.07 15.39 -8.32
C GLU A 154 -10.86 13.99 -7.73
N LEU A 155 -11.66 13.63 -6.71
CA LEU A 155 -11.72 12.27 -6.19
C LEU A 155 -12.85 11.53 -6.90
N LYS A 156 -12.58 10.43 -7.58
CA LYS A 156 -13.60 9.55 -8.15
C LYS A 156 -13.73 8.31 -7.31
N LEU A 157 -14.95 8.03 -6.86
CA LEU A 157 -15.25 6.87 -6.01
C LEU A 157 -15.97 5.79 -6.80
N TYR A 158 -15.63 4.55 -6.50
CA TYR A 158 -16.22 3.33 -7.03
C TYR A 158 -16.63 2.46 -5.84
N GLY A 159 -17.93 2.27 -5.66
CA GLY A 159 -18.52 1.48 -4.59
C GLY A 159 -18.49 -0.02 -4.85
N TYR A 160 -18.65 -0.82 -3.79
CA TYR A 160 -18.86 -2.27 -3.92
C TYR A 160 -20.21 -2.64 -4.58
N ASN A 161 -21.14 -1.69 -4.67
CA ASN A 161 -22.50 -1.88 -5.18
C ASN A 161 -22.74 -1.22 -6.54
N ASP A 162 -21.70 -0.65 -7.15
CA ASP A 162 -21.77 0.01 -8.46
C ASP A 162 -21.80 -0.97 -9.63
#